data_AF-A0A938MZX8-F1
#
_entry.id   AF-A0A938MZX8-F1
#
_cell.length_a   1.000
_cell.length_b   1.000
_cell.length_c   1.000
_cell.angle_alpha   90.00
_cell.angle_beta   90.00
_cell.angle_gamma   90.00
#
_symmetry.space_group_name_H-M   'P 1'
#
loop_
_entity.id
_entity.type
_entity.pdbx_description
1 polymer ?
#
loop_
_entity_poly.entity_id
_entity_poly.type
_entity_poly.pdbx_seq_one_letter_code
_entity_poly.pdbx_strand_id
1 'polypeptide(L)'
;MFADLSSRILDVFHYPGRAYRDVLLVVLVGTALAIVLHGVLALFGRKETRRRKPWNLWEKLVYLAALVSIAVLAITSFYTVLRFGHMVGWWLFVHMFGAGMLVGVLPLLALTWGSANRFEPGGSTPPPDADAPRFFWMPKFLFWLFVGSSLVVVLTMLLSMLPLFGTDGLLRLLDLHRYTGLLAVAALTLHLYCVMLQKVGLR
;
A
#
# COMPACT_ATOMS: atom_id res chain seq x y z
N MET A 1 17.43 -23.21 15.11
CA MET A 1 16.36 -22.30 14.61
C MET A 1 16.90 -20.91 14.25
N PHE A 2 17.70 -20.25 15.09
CA PHE A 2 18.25 -18.90 14.78
C PHE A 2 19.29 -18.85 13.63
N ALA A 3 20.07 -19.92 13.42
CA ALA A 3 21.04 -19.99 12.32
C ALA A 3 20.37 -20.01 10.92
N ASP A 4 19.21 -20.67 10.79
CA ASP A 4 18.43 -20.72 9.54
C ASP A 4 17.74 -19.37 9.23
N LEU A 5 17.39 -18.61 10.27
CA LEU A 5 16.80 -17.28 10.11
C LEU A 5 17.85 -16.27 9.59
N SER A 6 19.07 -16.37 10.13
CA SER A 6 20.23 -15.55 9.72
C SER A 6 20.59 -15.74 8.25
N SER A 7 20.71 -17.00 7.80
CA SER A 7 21.01 -17.31 6.40
C SER A 7 19.91 -16.82 5.46
N ARG A 8 18.63 -17.00 5.82
CA ARG A 8 17.50 -16.50 5.02
C ARG A 8 17.48 -14.97 4.92
N ILE A 9 17.85 -14.26 5.98
CA ILE A 9 17.97 -12.79 5.96
C ILE A 9 19.11 -12.38 5.02
N LEU A 10 20.26 -13.05 5.10
CA LEU A 10 21.38 -12.79 4.19
C LEU A 10 21.03 -13.08 2.73
N ASP A 11 20.23 -14.12 2.47
CA ASP A 11 19.75 -14.47 1.12
C ASP A 11 18.83 -13.40 0.52
N VAL A 12 18.04 -12.68 1.34
CA VAL A 12 17.22 -11.54 0.87
C VAL A 12 18.11 -10.43 0.31
N PHE A 13 19.29 -10.20 0.91
CA PHE A 13 20.22 -9.16 0.45
C PHE A 13 21.07 -9.60 -0.74
N HIS A 14 21.45 -10.89 -0.83
CA HIS A 14 22.33 -11.39 -1.89
C HIS A 14 21.58 -11.88 -3.12
N TYR A 15 20.37 -12.43 -2.95
CA TYR A 15 19.52 -12.97 -4.02
C TYR A 15 18.06 -12.50 -3.88
N PRO A 16 17.82 -11.18 -3.94
CA PRO A 16 16.50 -10.58 -3.67
C PRO A 16 15.37 -11.18 -4.51
N GLY A 17 15.61 -11.50 -5.78
CA GLY A 17 14.61 -12.13 -6.64
C GLY A 17 14.18 -13.54 -6.22
N ARG A 18 15.06 -14.35 -5.61
CA ARG A 18 14.71 -15.71 -5.15
C ARG A 18 13.92 -15.67 -3.85
N ALA A 19 14.29 -14.75 -2.94
CA ALA A 19 13.63 -14.60 -1.66
C ALA A 19 12.24 -13.95 -1.76
N TYR A 20 11.93 -13.27 -2.88
CA TYR A 20 10.69 -12.49 -3.02
C TYR A 20 9.42 -13.30 -2.77
N ARG A 21 9.34 -14.56 -3.22
CA ARG A 21 8.15 -15.40 -3.01
C ARG A 21 7.90 -15.67 -1.53
N ASP A 22 8.96 -15.94 -0.78
CA ASP A 22 8.86 -16.21 0.66
C ASP A 22 8.51 -14.92 1.41
N VAL A 23 9.15 -13.80 1.06
CA VAL A 23 8.84 -12.48 1.62
C VAL A 23 7.39 -12.09 1.33
N LEU A 24 6.89 -12.32 0.11
CA LEU A 24 5.50 -12.10 -0.29
C LEU A 24 4.54 -12.83 0.65
N LEU A 25 4.75 -14.13 0.86
CA LEU A 25 3.89 -14.93 1.74
C LEU A 25 3.96 -14.45 3.19
N VAL A 26 5.16 -14.19 3.71
CA VAL A 26 5.36 -13.69 5.07
C VAL A 26 4.66 -12.35 5.28
N VAL A 27 4.77 -11.42 4.34
CA VAL A 27 4.12 -10.11 4.44
C VAL A 27 2.61 -10.23 4.33
N LEU A 28 2.08 -11.05 3.42
CA LEU A 28 0.63 -11.24 3.28
C LEU A 28 0.02 -11.87 4.55
N VAL A 29 0.63 -12.94 5.06
CA VAL A 29 0.19 -13.61 6.29
C VAL A 29 0.37 -12.68 7.49
N GLY A 30 1.52 -12.02 7.61
CA GLY A 30 1.80 -11.07 8.69
C GLY A 30 0.81 -9.91 8.71
N THR A 31 0.46 -9.36 7.54
CA THR A 31 -0.54 -8.29 7.41
C THR A 31 -1.93 -8.80 7.84
N ALA A 32 -2.33 -9.99 7.39
CA ALA A 32 -3.61 -10.59 7.78
C ALA A 32 -3.69 -10.85 9.29
N LEU A 33 -2.63 -11.41 9.89
CA LEU A 33 -2.54 -11.64 11.33
C LEU A 33 -2.58 -10.34 12.13
N ALA A 34 -1.87 -9.30 11.68
CA ALA A 34 -1.91 -7.98 12.32
C ALA A 34 -3.32 -7.39 12.32
N ILE A 35 -4.04 -7.51 11.20
CA ILE A 35 -5.44 -7.08 11.07
C ILE A 35 -6.34 -7.86 12.03
N VAL A 36 -6.24 -9.19 12.06
CA VAL A 36 -7.07 -10.04 12.94
C VAL A 36 -6.79 -9.74 14.41
N LEU A 37 -5.52 -9.72 14.82
CA LEU A 37 -5.11 -9.47 16.19
C LEU A 37 -5.58 -8.08 16.66
N HIS A 38 -5.31 -7.04 15.88
CA HIS A 38 -5.77 -5.70 16.21
C HIS A 38 -7.30 -5.61 16.21
N GLY A 39 -7.99 -6.37 15.34
CA GLY A 39 -9.44 -6.37 15.25
C GLY A 39 -10.06 -6.93 16.51
N VAL A 40 -9.54 -8.06 16.99
CA VAL A 40 -9.92 -8.67 18.27
C VAL A 40 -9.70 -7.70 19.43
N LEU A 41 -8.54 -7.06 19.51
CA LEU A 41 -8.24 -6.08 20.56
C LEU A 41 -9.17 -4.86 20.51
N ALA A 42 -9.48 -4.36 19.31
CA ALA A 42 -10.32 -3.17 19.11
C ALA A 42 -11.79 -3.39 19.50
N LEU A 43 -12.30 -4.63 19.46
CA LEU A 43 -13.66 -4.96 19.92
C LEU A 43 -13.88 -4.63 21.40
N PHE A 44 -12.81 -4.64 22.21
CA PHE A 44 -12.88 -4.32 23.64
C PHE A 44 -12.78 -2.81 23.95
N GLY A 45 -12.41 -1.98 22.97
CA GLY A 45 -12.04 -0.57 23.16
C GLY A 45 -13.07 0.47 22.66
N ARG A 46 -14.36 0.15 22.70
CA ARG A 46 -15.41 1.00 22.09
C ARG A 46 -15.42 2.42 22.70
N LYS A 47 -15.29 3.45 21.85
CA LYS A 47 -15.43 4.86 22.23
C LYS A 47 -16.50 5.54 21.37
N GLU A 48 -17.09 6.60 21.91
CA GLU A 48 -18.08 7.40 21.19
C GLU A 48 -17.53 7.97 19.87
N THR A 49 -18.33 7.83 18.82
CA THR A 49 -18.03 8.35 17.49
C THR A 49 -18.38 9.83 17.43
N ARG A 50 -17.37 10.70 17.46
CA ARG A 50 -17.55 12.11 17.12
C ARG A 50 -17.89 12.25 15.63
N ARG A 51 -18.84 13.12 15.29
CA ARG A 51 -19.27 13.39 13.91
C ARG A 51 -18.07 13.79 13.05
N ARG A 52 -17.96 13.22 11.85
CA ARG A 52 -16.90 13.52 10.87
C ARG A 52 -17.51 13.98 9.55
N LYS A 53 -16.76 14.80 8.83
CA LYS A 53 -17.14 15.27 7.49
C LYS A 53 -17.33 14.09 6.52
N PRO A 54 -18.48 13.99 5.83
CA PRO A 54 -18.71 12.94 4.82
C PRO A 54 -17.82 13.17 3.59
N TRP A 55 -17.56 12.08 2.86
CA TRP A 55 -16.78 12.14 1.63
C TRP A 55 -17.65 12.68 0.50
N ASN A 56 -17.12 13.61 -0.29
CA ASN A 56 -17.80 14.07 -1.50
C ASN A 56 -17.71 13.01 -2.62
N LEU A 57 -18.50 13.17 -3.70
CA LEU A 57 -18.54 12.18 -4.79
C LEU A 57 -17.19 12.04 -5.50
N TRP A 58 -16.51 13.15 -5.77
CA TRP A 58 -15.19 13.17 -6.41
C TRP A 58 -14.14 12.38 -5.61
N GLU A 59 -14.04 12.63 -4.31
CA GLU A 59 -13.17 11.91 -3.38
C GLU A 59 -13.43 10.40 -3.41
N LYS A 60 -14.71 9.98 -3.46
CA LYS A 60 -15.10 8.57 -3.57
C LYS A 60 -14.65 7.97 -4.90
N LEU A 61 -14.85 8.68 -6.01
CA LEU A 61 -14.48 8.20 -7.35
C LEU A 61 -12.98 8.04 -7.48
N VAL A 62 -12.18 9.05 -7.08
CA VAL A 62 -10.71 8.97 -7.11
C VAL A 62 -10.21 7.83 -6.22
N TYR A 63 -10.78 7.67 -5.02
CA TYR A 63 -10.41 6.60 -4.10
C TYR A 63 -10.77 5.21 -4.64
N LEU A 64 -11.96 5.07 -5.23
CA LEU A 64 -12.41 3.82 -5.85
C LEU A 64 -11.55 3.46 -7.06
N ALA A 65 -11.20 4.44 -7.89
CA ALA A 65 -10.30 4.25 -9.03
C ALA A 65 -8.92 3.75 -8.57
N ALA A 66 -8.35 4.33 -7.51
CA ALA A 66 -7.09 3.85 -6.93
C ALA A 66 -7.21 2.42 -6.38
N LEU A 67 -8.31 2.12 -5.69
CA LEU A 67 -8.56 0.79 -5.15
C LEU A 67 -8.68 -0.28 -6.24
N VAL A 68 -9.43 0.00 -7.30
CA VAL A 68 -9.60 -0.90 -8.44
C VAL A 68 -8.26 -1.13 -9.15
N SER A 69 -7.51 -0.05 -9.41
CA SER A 69 -6.19 -0.15 -10.04
C SER A 69 -5.23 -1.02 -9.22
N ILE A 70 -5.10 -0.78 -7.91
CA ILE A 70 -4.24 -1.58 -7.04
C ILE A 70 -4.73 -3.04 -6.94
N ALA A 71 -6.05 -3.26 -6.86
CA ALA A 71 -6.58 -4.62 -6.83
C ALA A 71 -6.21 -5.40 -8.09
N VAL A 72 -6.37 -4.80 -9.27
CA VAL A 72 -5.96 -5.41 -10.55
C VAL A 72 -4.46 -5.71 -10.55
N LEU A 73 -3.62 -4.76 -10.16
CA LEU A 73 -2.17 -4.92 -10.11
C LEU A 73 -1.73 -6.01 -9.13
N ALA A 74 -2.29 -6.03 -7.93
CA ALA A 74 -1.99 -6.99 -6.89
C ALA A 74 -2.43 -8.40 -7.28
N ILE A 75 -3.66 -8.56 -7.80
CA ILE A 75 -4.18 -9.86 -8.22
C ILE A 75 -3.34 -10.42 -9.36
N THR A 76 -3.12 -9.64 -10.42
CA THR A 76 -2.34 -10.09 -11.59
C THR A 76 -0.89 -10.43 -11.23
N SER A 77 -0.24 -9.64 -10.36
CA SER A 77 1.13 -9.89 -9.90
C SER A 77 1.24 -11.05 -8.94
N PHE A 78 0.53 -11.03 -7.82
CA PHE A 78 0.73 -12.03 -6.78
C PHE A 78 0.24 -13.39 -7.22
N TYR A 79 -0.87 -13.47 -7.96
CA TYR A 79 -1.35 -14.74 -8.50
C TYR A 79 -0.31 -15.37 -9.43
N THR A 80 0.24 -14.60 -10.39
CA THR A 80 1.19 -15.14 -11.36
C THR A 80 2.53 -15.49 -10.72
N VAL A 81 3.03 -14.67 -9.78
CA VAL A 81 4.25 -14.98 -9.03
C VAL A 81 4.09 -16.24 -8.19
N LEU A 82 2.96 -16.41 -7.49
CA LEU A 82 2.74 -17.58 -6.65
C LEU A 82 2.51 -18.87 -7.44
N ARG A 83 1.92 -18.78 -8.64
CA ARG A 83 1.60 -19.96 -9.48
C ARG A 83 2.69 -20.32 -10.48
N PHE A 84 3.28 -19.33 -11.13
CA PHE A 84 4.19 -19.50 -12.27
C PHE A 84 5.60 -18.94 -12.01
N GLY A 85 5.79 -18.12 -10.97
CA GLY A 85 7.07 -17.48 -10.64
C GLY A 85 7.44 -16.28 -11.52
N HIS A 86 6.68 -16.03 -12.59
CA HIS A 86 6.87 -14.92 -13.52
C HIS A 86 5.53 -14.50 -14.14
N MET A 87 5.48 -13.29 -14.68
CA MET A 87 4.28 -12.72 -15.29
C MET A 87 4.47 -12.58 -16.81
N VAL A 88 3.61 -13.21 -17.60
CA VAL A 88 3.65 -13.22 -19.06
C VAL A 88 2.24 -13.22 -19.67
N GLY A 89 2.14 -12.95 -20.97
CA GLY A 89 0.91 -13.07 -21.75
C GLY A 89 -0.21 -12.13 -21.27
N TRP A 90 -1.44 -12.65 -21.21
CA TRP A 90 -2.63 -11.87 -20.82
C TRP A 90 -2.55 -11.27 -19.41
N TRP A 91 -1.88 -11.94 -18.48
CA TRP A 91 -1.69 -11.41 -17.12
C TRP A 91 -0.84 -10.14 -17.13
N LEU A 92 0.24 -10.15 -17.91
CA LEU A 92 1.08 -8.96 -18.09
C LEU A 92 0.31 -7.84 -18.79
N PHE A 93 -0.48 -8.16 -19.80
CA PHE A 93 -1.31 -7.19 -20.50
C PHE A 93 -2.29 -6.47 -19.54
N VAL A 94 -3.07 -7.23 -18.76
CA VAL A 94 -4.00 -6.66 -17.78
C VAL A 94 -3.26 -5.87 -16.69
N HIS A 95 -2.09 -6.36 -16.25
CA HIS A 95 -1.25 -5.64 -15.31
C HIS A 95 -0.81 -4.27 -15.86
N MET A 96 -0.40 -4.20 -17.12
CA MET A 96 -0.02 -2.94 -17.78
C MET A 96 -1.19 -1.96 -17.90
N PHE A 97 -2.40 -2.42 -18.17
CA PHE A 97 -3.60 -1.57 -18.13
C PHE A 97 -3.86 -1.01 -16.72
N GLY A 98 -3.80 -1.87 -15.71
CA GLY A 98 -3.89 -1.45 -14.31
C GLY A 98 -2.82 -0.44 -13.92
N ALA A 99 -1.61 -0.60 -14.46
CA ALA A 99 -0.47 0.29 -14.22
C ALA A 99 -0.71 1.68 -14.83
N GLY A 100 -1.17 1.74 -16.08
CA GLY A 100 -1.54 3.02 -16.72
C GLY A 100 -2.61 3.77 -15.92
N MET A 101 -3.60 3.05 -15.39
CA MET A 101 -4.60 3.62 -14.49
C MET A 101 -3.97 4.14 -13.18
N LEU A 102 -3.04 3.39 -12.58
CA LEU A 102 -2.34 3.80 -11.36
C LEU A 102 -1.55 5.09 -11.57
N VAL A 103 -0.82 5.19 -12.69
CA VAL A 103 -0.02 6.36 -13.06
C VAL A 103 -0.88 7.62 -13.10
N GLY A 104 -2.09 7.54 -13.66
CA GLY A 104 -3.01 8.68 -13.70
C GLY A 104 -3.68 8.97 -12.36
N VAL A 105 -4.13 7.95 -11.64
CA VAL A 105 -4.93 8.15 -10.42
C VAL A 105 -4.09 8.49 -9.20
N LEU A 106 -2.83 8.04 -9.11
CA LEU A 106 -1.96 8.29 -7.97
C LEU A 106 -1.76 9.79 -7.65
N PRO A 107 -1.41 10.68 -8.61
CA PRO A 107 -1.31 12.10 -8.34
C PRO A 107 -2.66 12.73 -7.98
N LEU A 108 -3.75 12.30 -8.64
CA LEU A 108 -5.10 12.77 -8.30
C LEU A 108 -5.47 12.39 -6.85
N LEU A 109 -5.13 11.18 -6.43
CA LEU A 109 -5.34 10.71 -5.07
C LEU A 109 -4.52 11.53 -4.07
N ALA A 110 -3.23 11.75 -4.36
CA ALA A 110 -2.34 12.54 -3.51
C ALA A 110 -2.83 13.99 -3.34
N LEU A 111 -3.27 14.63 -4.42
CA LEU A 111 -3.78 16.01 -4.39
C LEU A 111 -5.15 16.10 -3.71
N THR A 112 -6.05 15.15 -3.99
CA THR A 112 -7.41 15.14 -3.43
C THR A 112 -7.40 14.86 -1.93
N TRP A 113 -6.53 13.96 -1.47
CA TRP A 113 -6.50 13.47 -0.08
C TRP A 113 -5.33 13.99 0.76
N GLY A 114 -4.37 14.69 0.16
CA GLY A 114 -3.17 15.16 0.85
C GLY A 114 -3.47 16.12 2.00
N SER A 115 -4.44 17.02 1.83
CA SER A 115 -4.87 17.95 2.89
C SER A 115 -5.46 17.20 4.10
N ALA A 116 -6.32 16.21 3.87
CA ALA A 116 -6.90 15.37 4.92
C ALA A 116 -5.87 14.49 5.64
N ASN A 117 -4.76 14.17 4.98
CA ASN A 117 -3.67 13.34 5.52
C ASN A 117 -2.46 14.15 5.98
N ARG A 118 -2.58 15.48 6.10
CA ARG A 118 -1.51 16.32 6.66
C ARG A 118 -1.30 16.01 8.15
N PHE A 119 -0.04 15.94 8.57
CA PHE A 119 0.33 15.98 9.98
C PHE A 119 0.32 17.44 10.44
N GLU A 120 -0.59 17.77 11.35
CA GLU A 120 -0.66 19.10 11.95
C GLU A 120 0.26 19.12 13.18
N PRO A 121 1.14 20.13 13.31
CA PRO A 121 1.90 20.35 14.53
C PRO A 121 0.92 20.55 15.69
N GLY A 122 1.03 19.73 16.74
CA GLY A 122 0.17 19.83 17.92
C GLY A 122 0.37 21.18 18.61
N GLY A 123 -0.60 22.09 18.47
CA GLY A 123 -0.50 23.43 19.08
C GLY A 123 -1.74 24.29 18.89
N SER A 124 -2.55 24.06 17.85
CA SER A 124 -3.86 24.72 17.74
C SER A 124 -4.91 23.94 18.53
N THR A 125 -5.29 24.46 19.68
CA THR A 125 -6.53 24.05 20.36
C THR A 125 -7.68 24.23 19.36
N PRO A 126 -8.35 23.15 18.92
CA PRO A 126 -9.45 23.30 17.98
C PRO A 126 -10.56 24.14 18.66
N PRO A 127 -11.26 25.00 17.91
CA PRO A 127 -12.46 25.64 18.44
C PRO A 127 -13.44 24.58 18.97
N PRO A 128 -14.28 24.90 19.98
CA PRO A 128 -15.21 23.95 20.61
C PRO A 128 -16.08 23.20 19.60
N ASP A 129 -16.47 23.87 18.52
CA ASP A 129 -17.35 23.38 17.46
C ASP A 129 -16.60 22.77 16.25
N ALA A 130 -15.27 22.63 16.33
CA ALA A 130 -14.49 22.05 15.25
C ALA A 130 -14.82 20.56 15.07
N ASP A 131 -15.07 20.17 13.83
CA ASP A 131 -15.19 18.77 13.44
C ASP A 131 -13.97 17.97 13.91
N ALA A 132 -14.19 16.71 14.30
CA ALA A 132 -13.09 15.82 14.63
C ALA A 132 -12.15 15.67 13.42
N PRO A 133 -10.82 15.55 13.64
CA PRO A 133 -9.88 15.28 12.57
C PRO A 133 -10.32 14.04 11.79
N ARG A 134 -10.32 14.15 10.45
CA ARG A 134 -10.88 13.14 9.55
C ARG A 134 -10.25 11.76 9.73
N PHE A 135 -8.94 11.73 9.99
CA PHE A 135 -8.14 10.53 10.22
C PHE A 135 -7.21 10.69 11.43
N PHE A 136 -6.98 9.61 12.17
CA PHE A 136 -5.89 9.52 13.14
C PHE A 136 -4.53 9.33 12.45
N TRP A 137 -3.45 9.48 13.23
CA TRP A 137 -2.08 9.45 12.73
C TRP A 137 -1.74 8.18 11.93
N MET A 138 -2.24 7.00 12.34
CA MET A 138 -1.91 5.72 11.69
C MET A 138 -2.39 5.66 10.23
N PRO A 139 -3.69 5.85 9.89
CA PRO A 139 -4.09 5.90 8.49
C PRO A 139 -3.47 7.04 7.69
N LYS A 140 -3.09 8.17 8.32
CA LYS A 140 -2.32 9.23 7.64
C LYS A 140 -0.92 8.74 7.25
N PHE A 141 -0.22 8.09 8.16
CA PHE A 141 1.08 7.48 7.90
C PHE A 141 0.99 6.43 6.80
N LEU A 142 0.04 5.51 6.90
CA LEU A 142 -0.18 4.45 5.91
C LEU A 142 -0.58 5.01 4.54
N PHE A 143 -1.32 6.11 4.49
CA PHE A 143 -1.63 6.82 3.24
C PHE A 143 -0.34 7.32 2.56
N TRP A 144 0.53 8.02 3.30
CA TRP A 144 1.78 8.51 2.72
C TRP A 144 2.75 7.39 2.37
N LEU A 145 2.78 6.32 3.16
CA LEU A 145 3.56 5.13 2.86
C LEU A 145 3.07 4.47 1.57
N PHE A 146 1.76 4.35 1.37
CA PHE A 146 1.14 3.85 0.14
C PHE A 146 1.46 4.75 -1.07
N VAL A 147 1.31 6.07 -0.93
CA VAL A 147 1.59 7.02 -2.03
C VAL A 147 3.07 6.98 -2.41
N GLY A 148 3.97 7.03 -1.42
CA GLY A 148 5.41 7.00 -1.65
C GLY A 148 5.88 5.69 -2.28
N SER A 149 5.42 4.54 -1.76
CA SER A 149 5.76 3.24 -2.35
C SER A 149 5.19 3.08 -3.76
N SER A 150 3.94 3.48 -4.02
CA SER A 150 3.34 3.46 -5.35
C SER A 150 4.07 4.37 -6.34
N LEU A 151 4.59 5.51 -5.89
CA LEU A 151 5.41 6.37 -6.72
C LEU A 151 6.71 5.67 -7.13
N VAL A 152 7.38 4.96 -6.22
CA VAL A 152 8.57 4.17 -6.55
C VAL A 152 8.23 3.01 -7.52
N VAL A 153 7.09 2.35 -7.34
CA VAL A 153 6.58 1.32 -8.26
C VAL A 153 6.41 1.88 -9.68
N VAL A 154 5.82 3.06 -9.80
CA VAL A 154 5.65 3.74 -11.10
C VAL A 154 7.01 4.13 -11.71
N LEU A 155 7.86 4.78 -10.92
CA LEU A 155 9.16 5.27 -11.39
C LEU A 155 10.07 4.12 -11.83
N THR A 156 10.11 3.02 -11.10
CA THR A 156 10.94 1.84 -11.46
C THR A 156 10.60 1.32 -12.85
N MET A 157 9.31 1.23 -13.22
CA MET A 157 8.91 0.77 -14.56
C MET A 157 9.16 1.81 -15.64
N LEU A 158 8.89 3.09 -15.38
CA LEU A 158 9.18 4.15 -16.34
C LEU A 158 10.68 4.23 -16.65
N LEU A 159 11.52 4.11 -15.62
CA LEU A 159 12.97 4.09 -15.76
C LEU A 159 13.47 2.84 -16.52
N SER A 160 12.85 1.68 -16.33
CA SER A 160 13.17 0.46 -17.07
C SER A 160 12.86 0.54 -18.57
N MET A 161 12.01 1.48 -19.00
CA MET A 161 11.72 1.72 -20.42
C MET A 161 12.73 2.66 -21.10
N LEU A 162 13.58 3.35 -20.32
CA LEU A 162 14.61 4.22 -20.86
C LEU A 162 15.90 3.43 -21.14
N PRO A 163 16.67 3.77 -22.18
CA PRO A 163 17.94 3.11 -22.50
C PRO A 163 19.09 3.59 -21.58
N LEU A 164 18.83 3.71 -20.28
CA LEU A 164 19.77 4.22 -19.27
C LEU A 164 20.48 3.10 -18.50
N PHE A 165 19.90 1.90 -18.47
CA PHE A 165 20.37 0.80 -17.63
C PHE A 165 20.69 -0.44 -18.47
N GLY A 166 21.83 -1.07 -18.17
CA GLY A 166 22.13 -2.42 -18.64
C GLY A 166 21.34 -3.49 -17.86
N THR A 167 21.56 -4.75 -18.21
CA THR A 167 20.85 -5.91 -17.63
C THR A 167 20.82 -5.90 -16.10
N ASP A 168 21.95 -5.67 -15.43
CA ASP A 168 22.01 -5.67 -13.97
C ASP A 168 21.18 -4.54 -13.35
N GLY A 169 21.15 -3.37 -13.99
CA GLY A 169 20.33 -2.24 -13.56
C GLY A 169 18.84 -2.55 -13.69
N LEU A 170 18.42 -3.19 -14.78
CA LEU A 170 17.05 -3.63 -14.98
C LEU A 170 16.61 -4.69 -13.96
N LEU A 171 17.50 -5.63 -13.59
CA LEU A 171 17.22 -6.61 -12.55
C LEU A 171 17.04 -5.95 -11.17
N ARG A 172 17.88 -4.96 -10.83
CA ARG A 172 17.72 -4.19 -9.58
C ARG A 172 16.43 -3.38 -9.55
N LEU A 173 16.06 -2.74 -10.67
CA LEU A 173 14.80 -2.01 -10.80
C LEU A 173 13.60 -2.96 -10.67
N LEU A 174 13.68 -4.16 -11.24
CA LEU A 174 12.64 -5.18 -11.12
C LEU A 174 12.46 -5.64 -9.67
N ASP A 175 13.55 -5.88 -8.94
CA ASP A 175 13.46 -6.26 -7.54
C ASP A 175 12.93 -5.11 -6.68
N LEU A 176 13.38 -3.88 -6.92
CA LEU A 176 12.84 -2.69 -6.24
C LEU A 176 11.34 -2.53 -6.51
N HIS A 177 10.90 -2.72 -7.76
CA HIS A 177 9.49 -2.69 -8.15
C HIS A 177 8.65 -3.73 -7.39
N ARG A 178 9.15 -4.97 -7.30
CA ARG A 178 8.49 -6.07 -6.59
C ARG A 178 8.30 -5.78 -5.11
N TYR A 179 9.35 -5.35 -4.41
CA TYR A 179 9.30 -5.07 -2.98
C TYR A 179 8.48 -3.83 -2.65
N THR A 180 8.59 -2.76 -3.45
CA THR A 180 7.79 -1.55 -3.26
C THR A 180 6.32 -1.76 -3.61
N GLY A 181 6.01 -2.60 -4.60
CA GLY A 181 4.65 -3.03 -4.92
C GLY A 181 4.00 -3.82 -3.78
N LEU A 182 4.75 -4.74 -3.16
CA LEU A 182 4.31 -5.46 -1.97
C LEU A 182 4.04 -4.52 -0.79
N LEU A 183 4.95 -3.57 -0.54
CA LEU A 183 4.79 -2.55 0.48
C LEU A 183 3.56 -1.67 0.24
N ALA A 184 3.30 -1.27 -1.02
CA ALA A 184 2.13 -0.49 -1.38
C ALA A 184 0.82 -1.24 -1.07
N VAL A 185 0.74 -2.53 -1.43
CA VAL A 185 -0.46 -3.34 -1.15
C VAL A 185 -0.66 -3.53 0.35
N ALA A 186 0.39 -3.82 1.11
CA ALA A 186 0.31 -3.94 2.58
C ALA A 186 -0.15 -2.62 3.22
N ALA A 187 0.46 -1.49 2.83
CA ALA A 187 0.11 -0.16 3.33
C ALA A 187 -1.35 0.21 3.03
N LEU A 188 -1.82 -0.04 1.79
CA LEU A 188 -3.21 0.22 1.42
C LEU A 188 -4.19 -0.66 2.21
N THR A 189 -3.88 -1.94 2.36
CA THR A 189 -4.74 -2.89 3.10
C THR A 189 -4.89 -2.48 4.56
N LEU A 190 -3.78 -2.14 5.22
CA LEU A 190 -3.78 -1.62 6.59
C LEU A 190 -4.48 -0.27 6.68
N HIS A 191 -4.29 0.62 5.70
CA HIS A 191 -4.98 1.91 5.65
C HIS A 191 -6.50 1.72 5.58
N LEU A 192 -6.99 0.87 4.68
CA LEU A 192 -8.41 0.55 4.54
C LEU A 192 -8.98 -0.01 5.84
N TYR A 193 -8.26 -0.96 6.46
CA TYR A 193 -8.63 -1.52 7.74
C TYR A 193 -8.77 -0.45 8.83
N CYS A 194 -7.77 0.42 8.99
CA CYS A 194 -7.83 1.51 9.97
C CYS A 194 -8.97 2.50 9.67
N VAL A 195 -9.25 2.81 8.41
CA VAL A 195 -10.38 3.67 8.02
C VAL A 195 -11.71 3.02 8.34
N MET A 196 -11.85 1.71 8.14
CA MET A 196 -13.07 0.97 8.47
C MET A 196 -13.29 0.90 9.99
N LEU A 197 -12.27 0.59 10.78
CA LEU A 197 -12.36 0.63 12.24
C LEU A 197 -12.87 1.99 12.74
N GLN A 198 -12.29 3.07 12.21
CA GLN A 198 -12.68 4.42 12.57
C GLN A 198 -14.12 4.77 12.23
N LYS A 199 -14.68 4.21 11.14
CA LYS A 199 -16.09 4.37 10.78
C LYS A 199 -17.02 3.63 11.75
N VAL A 200 -16.60 2.46 12.24
CA VAL A 200 -17.38 1.64 13.18
C VAL A 200 -17.24 2.16 14.63
N GLY A 201 -16.32 3.09 14.89
CA GLY A 201 -16.07 3.63 16.23
C GLY A 201 -15.18 2.74 17.10
N LEU A 202 -14.50 1.79 16.48
CA LEU A 202 -13.48 0.96 17.10
C LEU A 202 -12.13 1.65 16.87
N ARG A 203 -11.33 1.81 17.92
CA ARG A 203 -9.95 2.32 17.81
C ARG A 203 -8.99 1.27 18.32
#